data_AF-A0A426UQ39-F1
#
_entry.id   AF-A0A426UQ39-F1
#
_cell.length_a   1.000
_cell.length_b   1.000
_cell.length_c   1.000
_cell.angle_alpha   90.00
_cell.angle_beta   90.00
_cell.angle_gamma   90.00
#
_symmetry.space_group_name_H-M   'P 1'
#
loop_
_entity.id
_entity.type
_entity.pdbx_description
1 polymer ?
#
loop_
_entity_poly.entity_id
_entity_poly.type
_entity_poly.pdbx_seq_one_letter_code
_entity_poly.pdbx_strand_id
1 'polypeptide(L)'
;RKGHDPSTTTATLNSAWVPGATVVYVGKAAGRQGLSRRLNAYRRQGQGRNAGHRGGTYIWQLADSDTLLVAWRTVTNPPAGQAEAELIAEFTALYGALPFANRNRGSSI
;
A
#
# COMPACT_ATOMS: atom_id res chain seq x y z
N ARG A 1 -0.05 17.77 -6.04
CA ARG A 1 0.10 19.22 -5.78
C ARG A 1 1.36 19.41 -4.92
N LYS A 2 2.17 20.43 -5.19
CA LYS A 2 3.36 20.76 -4.40
C LYS A 2 2.89 21.17 -2.99
N GLY A 3 3.48 20.60 -1.93
CA GLY A 3 3.21 21.02 -0.54
C GLY A 3 1.94 20.46 0.13
N HIS A 4 1.35 19.36 -0.35
CA HIS A 4 0.26 18.72 0.40
C HIS A 4 0.83 17.84 1.51
N ASP A 5 0.46 18.11 2.75
CA ASP A 5 0.73 17.24 3.89
C ASP A 5 0.05 15.87 3.66
N PRO A 6 0.83 14.77 3.59
CA PRO A 6 0.28 13.42 3.44
C PRO A 6 -0.25 12.84 4.76
N SER A 7 -0.08 13.54 5.89
CA SER A 7 -0.60 13.14 7.19
C SER A 7 -2.12 13.09 7.20
N THR A 8 -2.67 12.30 8.12
CA THR A 8 -4.10 12.24 8.39
C THR A 8 -4.33 12.19 9.90
N THR A 9 -5.60 12.26 10.31
CA THR A 9 -5.92 12.26 11.75
C THR A 9 -5.72 10.88 12.36
N THR A 10 -5.38 10.82 13.65
CA THR A 10 -5.33 9.57 14.40
C THR A 10 -6.68 8.84 14.38
N ALA A 11 -7.81 9.55 14.37
CA ALA A 11 -9.13 8.93 14.23
C ALA A 11 -9.28 8.17 12.90
N THR A 12 -8.81 8.76 11.79
CA THR A 12 -8.77 8.09 10.49
C THR A 12 -7.85 6.87 10.49
N LEU A 13 -6.66 6.98 11.09
CA LEU A 13 -5.73 5.85 11.20
C LEU A 13 -6.33 4.72 12.05
N ASN A 14 -6.89 5.04 13.22
CA ASN A 14 -7.51 4.07 14.11
C ASN A 14 -8.69 3.35 13.43
N SER A 15 -9.49 4.05 12.63
CA SER A 15 -10.59 3.43 11.90
C SER A 15 -10.12 2.51 10.77
N ALA A 16 -8.91 2.71 10.24
CA ALA A 16 -8.31 1.85 9.21
C ALA A 16 -7.50 0.69 9.80
N TRP A 17 -7.17 0.73 11.10
CA TRP A 17 -6.36 -0.30 11.75
C TRP A 17 -7.12 -1.61 11.87
N VAL A 18 -6.45 -2.72 11.55
CA VAL A 18 -7.02 -4.07 11.58
C VAL A 18 -6.29 -4.90 12.63
N PRO A 19 -6.89 -5.16 13.81
CA PRO A 19 -6.25 -5.93 14.87
C PRO A 19 -5.85 -7.34 14.42
N GLY A 20 -4.62 -7.75 14.73
CA GLY A 20 -4.11 -9.09 14.41
C GLY A 20 -3.69 -9.30 12.94
N ALA A 21 -3.83 -8.30 12.07
CA ALA A 21 -3.32 -8.36 10.71
C ALA A 21 -1.81 -8.11 10.67
N THR A 22 -1.06 -8.98 9.98
CA THR A 22 0.38 -8.82 9.74
C THR A 22 0.68 -8.10 8.43
N VAL A 23 -0.27 -8.10 7.49
CA VAL A 23 -0.18 -7.39 6.21
C VAL A 23 -0.86 -6.03 6.33
N VAL A 24 -0.08 -4.95 6.25
CA VAL A 24 -0.61 -3.57 6.35
C VAL A 24 -0.87 -2.92 5.00
N TYR A 25 -0.33 -3.48 3.91
CA TYR A 25 -0.52 -2.95 2.56
C TYR A 25 -0.26 -4.01 1.49
N VAL A 26 -1.08 -3.99 0.44
CA VAL A 26 -0.87 -4.74 -0.80
C VAL A 26 -0.82 -3.76 -1.95
N GLY A 27 0.21 -3.89 -2.80
CA GLY A 27 0.40 -3.04 -3.96
C GLY A 27 0.93 -3.80 -5.17
N LYS A 28 0.72 -3.23 -6.35
CA LYS A 28 1.31 -3.72 -7.61
C LYS A 28 2.48 -2.91 -8.14
N ALA A 29 3.31 -3.58 -8.93
CA ALA A 29 4.30 -2.99 -9.81
C ALA A 29 4.26 -3.71 -11.17
N ALA A 30 4.36 -2.96 -12.26
CA ALA A 30 4.30 -3.48 -13.62
C ALA A 30 5.18 -2.64 -14.57
N GLY A 31 5.37 -3.14 -15.80
CA GLY A 31 6.16 -2.49 -16.83
C GLY A 31 7.67 -2.59 -16.62
N ARG A 32 8.44 -2.00 -17.55
CA ARG A 32 9.90 -2.18 -17.68
C ARG A 32 10.72 -1.86 -16.42
N GLN A 33 10.23 -0.94 -15.59
CA GLN A 33 10.95 -0.49 -14.38
C GLN A 33 10.46 -1.17 -13.10
N GLY A 34 9.35 -1.92 -13.18
CA GLY A 34 8.88 -2.89 -12.19
C GLY A 34 8.92 -2.44 -10.73
N LEU A 35 9.28 -3.40 -9.87
CA LEU A 35 9.29 -3.25 -8.41
C LEU A 35 10.26 -2.16 -7.93
N SER A 36 11.45 -2.07 -8.51
CA SER A 36 12.48 -1.09 -8.08
C SER A 36 11.98 0.37 -8.19
N ARG A 37 11.34 0.74 -9.29
CA ARG A 37 10.73 2.09 -9.40
C ARG A 37 9.61 2.30 -8.40
N ARG A 38 8.79 1.27 -8.16
CA ARG A 38 7.68 1.34 -7.20
C ARG A 38 8.17 1.56 -5.78
N LEU A 39 9.20 0.82 -5.35
CA LEU A 39 9.83 0.98 -4.04
C LEU A 39 10.52 2.34 -3.88
N ASN A 40 11.20 2.83 -4.92
CA ASN A 40 11.77 4.18 -4.91
C ASN A 40 10.71 5.27 -4.80
N ALA A 41 9.56 5.13 -5.46
CA ALA A 41 8.44 6.04 -5.31
C ALA A 41 7.89 6.03 -3.88
N TYR A 42 7.73 4.84 -3.30
CA TYR A 42 7.36 4.63 -1.90
C TYR A 42 8.31 5.35 -0.93
N ARG A 43 9.61 5.04 -1.00
CA ARG A 43 10.63 5.65 -0.13
C ARG A 43 10.62 7.18 -0.21
N ARG A 44 10.47 7.74 -1.42
CA ARG A 44 10.41 9.21 -1.59
C ARG A 44 9.17 9.80 -0.93
N GLN A 45 8.03 9.10 -0.96
CA GLN A 45 6.83 9.54 -0.26
C GLN A 45 7.05 9.64 1.25
N GLY A 46 7.71 8.66 1.86
CA GLY A 46 8.06 8.68 3.29
C GLY A 46 8.99 9.84 3.67
N GLN A 47 9.79 10.32 2.72
CA GLN A 47 10.66 11.49 2.88
C GLN A 47 9.92 12.83 2.66
N GLY A 48 8.57 12.83 2.62
CA GLY A 48 7.77 14.04 2.35
C GLY A 48 7.87 14.55 0.91
N ARG A 49 8.43 13.75 -0.02
CA ARG A 49 8.57 14.13 -1.43
C ARG A 49 7.36 13.67 -2.24
N ASN A 50 7.01 14.42 -3.28
CA ASN A 50 5.91 14.07 -4.16
C ASN A 50 6.21 12.77 -4.94
N ALA A 51 5.40 11.74 -4.72
CA ALA A 51 5.58 10.42 -5.35
C ALA A 51 4.55 10.12 -6.46
N GLY A 52 3.58 11.02 -6.72
CA GLY A 52 2.58 10.85 -7.77
C GLY A 52 1.48 9.82 -7.47
N HIS A 53 1.45 9.23 -6.27
CA HIS A 53 0.37 8.34 -5.79
C HIS A 53 0.07 8.59 -4.32
N ARG A 54 -1.16 8.22 -3.89
CA ARG A 54 -1.62 8.31 -2.48
C ARG A 54 -1.81 6.95 -1.81
N GLY A 55 -1.80 5.85 -2.55
CA GLY A 55 -1.82 4.51 -1.94
C GLY A 55 -0.58 4.32 -1.09
N GLY A 56 -0.73 3.73 0.11
CA GLY A 56 0.37 3.48 1.03
C GLY A 56 0.66 4.55 2.06
N THR A 57 0.05 5.73 1.98
CA THR A 57 0.46 6.88 2.81
C THR A 57 0.33 6.64 4.31
N TYR A 58 -0.55 5.73 4.75
CA TYR A 58 -0.72 5.45 6.17
C TYR A 58 0.47 4.69 6.77
N ILE A 59 1.24 3.94 5.96
CA ILE A 59 2.46 3.26 6.43
C ILE A 59 3.41 4.25 7.10
N TRP A 60 3.61 5.42 6.50
CA TRP A 60 4.55 6.44 7.01
C TRP A 60 4.10 7.12 8.31
N GLN A 61 2.89 6.82 8.79
CA GLN A 61 2.36 7.32 10.06
C GLN A 61 2.44 6.26 11.18
N LEU A 62 2.99 5.08 10.88
CA LEU A 62 3.36 4.09 11.88
C LEU A 62 4.69 4.49 12.52
N ALA A 63 4.75 4.42 13.85
CA ALA A 63 5.95 4.76 14.61
C ALA A 63 7.15 3.86 14.27
N ASP A 64 6.87 2.63 13.86
CA ASP A 64 7.81 1.56 13.51
C ASP A 64 7.88 1.30 11.99
N SER A 65 7.49 2.30 11.18
CA SER A 65 7.41 2.18 9.72
C SER A 65 8.72 1.79 9.03
N ASP A 66 9.87 2.06 9.66
CA ASP A 66 11.21 1.71 9.21
C ASP A 66 11.57 0.22 9.41
N THR A 67 10.79 -0.50 10.23
CA THR A 67 10.98 -1.93 10.50
C THR A 67 10.12 -2.84 9.62
N LEU A 68 9.21 -2.25 8.82
CA LEU A 68 8.29 -3.01 7.97
C LEU A 68 9.04 -3.81 6.89
N LEU A 69 8.69 -5.08 6.78
CA LEU A 69 9.23 -5.96 5.75
C LEU A 69 8.49 -5.77 4.43
N VAL A 70 9.25 -5.78 3.32
CA VAL A 70 8.71 -5.79 1.96
C VAL A 70 8.89 -7.19 1.38
N ALA A 71 7.78 -7.90 1.19
CA ALA A 71 7.74 -9.13 0.42
C ALA A 71 7.19 -8.86 -1.00
N TRP A 72 7.64 -9.65 -1.98
CA TRP A 72 7.12 -9.59 -3.34
C TRP A 72 7.04 -10.98 -3.96
N ARG A 73 6.10 -11.14 -4.89
CA ARG A 73 6.02 -12.30 -5.80
C ARG A 73 5.95 -11.81 -7.24
N THR A 74 6.69 -12.46 -8.13
CA THR A 74 6.57 -12.20 -9.57
C THR A 74 5.33 -12.89 -10.11
N VAL A 75 4.55 -12.20 -10.94
CA VAL A 75 3.35 -12.74 -11.58
C VAL A 75 3.42 -12.51 -13.09
N THR A 76 3.07 -13.52 -13.86
CA THR A 76 3.01 -13.47 -15.33
C THR A 76 1.56 -13.60 -15.80
N ASN A 77 0.79 -14.47 -15.13
CA ASN A 77 -0.64 -14.65 -15.27
C ASN A 77 -1.18 -15.03 -13.87
N PRO A 78 -2.15 -14.31 -13.28
CA PRO A 78 -2.88 -13.17 -13.84
C PRO A 78 -2.02 -11.89 -13.95
N PRO A 79 -2.49 -10.87 -14.69
CA PRO A 79 -1.85 -9.55 -14.70
C PRO A 79 -1.69 -8.98 -13.28
N ALA A 80 -0.66 -8.16 -13.05
CA ALA A 80 -0.35 -7.63 -11.71
C ALA A 80 -1.52 -6.86 -11.07
N GLY A 81 -2.40 -6.25 -11.87
CA GLY A 81 -3.63 -5.61 -11.39
C GLY A 81 -4.62 -6.59 -10.76
N GLN A 82 -4.88 -7.67 -11.46
CA GLN A 82 -5.76 -8.72 -10.98
C GLN A 82 -5.14 -9.45 -9.78
N ALA A 83 -3.84 -9.76 -9.80
CA ALA A 83 -3.15 -10.38 -8.65
C ALA A 83 -3.19 -9.51 -7.37
N GLU A 84 -3.14 -8.17 -7.51
CA GLU A 84 -3.31 -7.23 -6.40
C GLU A 84 -4.75 -7.24 -5.88
N ALA A 85 -5.74 -7.20 -6.78
CA ALA A 85 -7.14 -7.21 -6.41
C ALA A 85 -7.54 -8.51 -5.68
N GLU A 86 -7.03 -9.66 -6.15
CA GLU A 86 -7.23 -10.97 -5.51
C GLU A 86 -6.67 -11.00 -4.07
N LEU A 87 -5.42 -10.55 -3.87
CA LEU A 87 -4.83 -10.50 -2.52
C LEU A 87 -5.57 -9.55 -1.58
N ILE A 88 -6.06 -8.41 -2.08
CA ILE A 88 -6.88 -7.49 -1.27
C ILE A 88 -8.24 -8.12 -0.95
N ALA A 89 -8.83 -8.86 -1.89
CA ALA A 89 -10.09 -9.57 -1.67
C ALA A 89 -9.93 -10.69 -0.64
N GLU A 90 -8.87 -11.48 -0.71
CA GLU A 90 -8.52 -12.50 0.30
C GLU A 90 -8.36 -11.88 1.69
N PHE A 91 -7.61 -10.78 1.80
CA PHE A 91 -7.47 -10.05 3.07
C PHE A 91 -8.83 -9.56 3.58
N THR A 92 -9.67 -9.00 2.70
CA THR A 92 -10.99 -8.49 3.06
C THR A 92 -11.92 -9.61 3.52
N ALA A 93 -11.84 -10.79 2.91
CA ALA A 93 -12.62 -11.95 3.32
C ALA A 93 -12.20 -12.46 4.71
N LEU A 94 -10.90 -12.40 5.03
CA LEU A 94 -10.36 -12.85 6.32
C LEU A 94 -10.64 -11.86 7.46
N TYR A 95 -10.51 -10.56 7.22
CA TYR A 95 -10.55 -9.53 8.27
C TYR A 95 -11.78 -8.61 8.23
N GLY A 96 -12.62 -8.69 7.19
CA GLY A 96 -13.78 -7.81 7.01
C GLY A 96 -13.44 -6.36 6.66
N ALA A 97 -12.17 -6.04 6.45
CA ALA A 97 -11.66 -4.70 6.16
C ALA A 97 -10.54 -4.72 5.11
N LEU A 98 -10.18 -3.57 4.55
CA LEU A 98 -8.99 -3.44 3.70
C LEU A 98 -7.71 -3.51 4.55
N PRO A 99 -6.55 -3.89 3.97
CA PRO A 99 -5.27 -3.67 4.64
C PRO A 99 -5.12 -2.21 5.03
N PHE A 100 -4.51 -1.95 6.19
CA PHE A 100 -4.44 -0.63 6.82
C PHE A 100 -4.17 0.54 5.86
N ALA A 101 -3.18 0.43 4.97
CA ALA A 101 -2.79 1.50 4.05
C ALA A 101 -3.39 1.39 2.63
N ASN A 102 -4.26 0.41 2.38
CA ASN A 102 -5.05 0.30 1.15
C ASN A 102 -6.31 1.19 1.26
N ARG A 103 -6.61 1.90 0.17
CA ARG A 103 -7.75 2.84 0.10
C ARG A 103 -8.79 2.45 -0.95
N ASN A 104 -8.54 1.36 -1.65
CA ASN A 104 -9.41 0.77 -2.66
C ASN A 104 -9.11 -0.73 -2.77
N ARG A 105 -9.91 -1.46 -3.56
CA ARG A 105 -9.82 -2.91 -3.74
C ARG A 105 -8.83 -3.34 -4.84
N GLY A 106 -7.89 -2.47 -5.20
CA GLY A 106 -7.01 -2.68 -6.37
C GLY A 106 -7.70 -2.32 -7.69
N SER A 107 -6.95 -2.41 -8.78
CA SER A 107 -7.44 -2.18 -10.14
C SER A 107 -7.18 -3.42 -10.99
N SER A 108 -8.26 -4.05 -11.48
CA SER A 108 -8.22 -5.13 -12.47
C SER A 108 -7.76 -4.65 -13.85
N ILE A 109 -7.69 -3.32 -14.05
CA ILE A 109 -7.08 -2.68 -15.22
C ILE A 109 -5.57 -2.56 -15.02
#